data_AF-A0A2V9CRD1-F1
#
_entry.id   AF-A0A2V9CRD1-F1
#
_cell.length_a   1.000
_cell.length_b   1.000
_cell.length_c   1.000
_cell.angle_alpha   90.00
_cell.angle_beta   90.00
_cell.angle_gamma   90.00
#
_symmetry.space_group_name_H-M   'P 1'
#
loop_
_entity.id
_entity.type
_entity.pdbx_description
1 polymer ?
#
loop_
_entity_poly.entity_id
_entity_poly.type
_entity_poly.pdbx_seq_one_letter_code
_entity_poly.pdbx_strand_id
1 'polypeptide(L)'
;MHSLSQDLQHEISAKYPASKLVRLSDLEEYDRKLFRKDHGNSCPGLVNVDFYGDQKETLALVLTTGEGANQKAELIVARKLGQSWQTALLDTAGLSVPVVWRQKPGTYKDIENGKTIRATKPVIVFCGYGGWAIVYAWTGKGVDKVWLAD
;
A
#
# COMPACT_ATOMS: atom_id res chain seq x y z
N MET A 1 -8.39 13.66 8.96
CA MET A 1 -8.99 12.56 8.17
C MET A 1 -8.46 12.68 6.76
N HIS A 2 -7.65 11.74 6.27
CA HIS A 2 -7.24 11.73 4.86
C HIS A 2 -8.33 11.01 4.06
N SER A 3 -9.20 11.78 3.42
CA SER A 3 -10.18 11.27 2.46
C SER A 3 -9.60 11.30 1.05
N LEU A 4 -9.89 10.29 0.25
CA LEU A 4 -9.61 10.31 -1.18
C LEU A 4 -10.32 11.51 -1.84
N SER A 5 -9.68 12.16 -2.80
CA SER A 5 -10.33 13.18 -3.62
C SER A 5 -11.48 12.58 -4.45
N GLN A 6 -12.48 13.37 -4.82
CA GLN A 6 -13.68 12.86 -5.53
C GLN A 6 -13.34 12.20 -6.87
N ASP A 7 -12.39 12.76 -7.62
CA ASP A 7 -11.88 12.20 -8.88
C ASP A 7 -11.22 10.83 -8.68
N LEU A 8 -10.42 10.66 -7.61
CA LEU A 8 -9.82 9.36 -7.30
C LEU A 8 -10.86 8.36 -6.79
N GLN A 9 -11.83 8.78 -5.98
CA GLN A 9 -12.91 7.91 -5.53
C GLN A 9 -13.72 7.36 -6.71
N HIS A 10 -14.00 8.20 -7.71
CA HIS A 10 -14.66 7.80 -8.94
C HIS A 10 -13.83 6.79 -9.73
N GLU A 11 -12.52 7.06 -9.94
CA GLU A 11 -11.61 6.14 -10.63
C GLU A 11 -11.55 4.77 -9.95
N ILE A 12 -11.38 4.75 -8.62
CA ILE A 12 -11.30 3.51 -7.84
C ILE A 12 -12.63 2.75 -7.89
N SER A 13 -13.76 3.44 -7.74
CA SER A 13 -15.07 2.79 -7.78
C SER A 13 -15.40 2.18 -9.15
N ALA A 14 -14.92 2.81 -10.23
CA ALA A 14 -15.10 2.32 -11.59
C ALA A 14 -14.24 1.07 -11.88
N LYS A 15 -12.98 1.04 -11.42
CA LYS A 15 -12.05 -0.06 -11.68
C LYS A 15 -12.13 -1.22 -10.68
N TYR A 16 -12.45 -0.91 -9.44
CA TYR A 16 -12.50 -1.85 -8.31
C TYR A 16 -13.90 -1.76 -7.68
N PRO A 17 -14.95 -2.22 -8.38
CA PRO A 17 -16.32 -2.11 -7.90
C PRO A 17 -16.50 -2.88 -6.58
N ALA A 18 -17.33 -2.33 -5.70
CA ALA A 18 -17.61 -2.85 -4.35
C ALA A 18 -16.38 -2.96 -3.41
N SER A 19 -15.23 -2.43 -3.81
CA SER A 19 -14.05 -2.38 -2.97
C SER A 19 -14.20 -1.39 -1.81
N LYS A 20 -13.53 -1.66 -0.69
CA LYS A 20 -13.50 -0.76 0.47
C LYS A 20 -12.05 -0.44 0.81
N LEU A 21 -11.76 0.84 0.98
CA LEU A 21 -10.47 1.28 1.52
C LEU A 21 -10.31 0.75 2.94
N VAL A 22 -9.17 0.12 3.24
CA VAL A 22 -8.87 -0.36 4.60
C VAL A 22 -8.85 0.79 5.59
N ARG A 23 -9.67 0.65 6.63
CA ARG A 23 -9.79 1.57 7.75
C ARG A 23 -9.26 0.93 9.00
N LEU A 24 -9.01 1.77 9.99
CA LEU A 24 -8.54 1.32 11.30
C LEU A 24 -9.54 0.38 12.00
N SER A 25 -10.84 0.54 11.74
CA SER A 25 -11.90 -0.35 12.22
C SER A 25 -11.81 -1.77 11.66
N ASP A 26 -11.16 -1.93 10.50
CA ASP A 26 -11.09 -3.19 9.76
C ASP A 26 -9.93 -4.06 10.25
N LEU A 27 -9.00 -3.47 11.02
CA LEU A 27 -7.93 -4.18 11.69
C LEU A 27 -8.44 -4.86 12.97
N GLU A 28 -7.91 -6.04 13.24
CA GLU A 28 -8.10 -6.73 14.52
C GLU A 28 -7.61 -5.87 15.69
N GLU A 29 -8.09 -6.15 16.91
CA GLU A 29 -7.81 -5.30 18.06
C GLU A 29 -6.30 -5.14 18.34
N TYR A 30 -5.55 -6.23 18.19
CA TYR A 30 -4.10 -6.25 18.38
C TYR A 30 -3.38 -5.40 17.33
N ASP A 31 -3.64 -5.64 16.06
CA ASP A 31 -3.04 -4.91 14.93
C ASP A 31 -3.40 -3.43 14.96
N ARG A 32 -4.65 -3.11 15.32
CA ARG A 32 -5.12 -1.75 15.51
C ARG A 32 -4.32 -1.01 16.58
N LYS A 33 -3.99 -1.67 17.69
CA LYS A 33 -3.17 -1.07 18.77
C LYS A 33 -1.73 -0.85 18.30
N LEU A 34 -1.15 -1.81 17.60
CA LEU A 34 0.20 -1.68 17.02
C LEU A 34 0.27 -0.55 15.99
N PHE A 35 -0.64 -0.55 15.01
CA PHE A 35 -0.67 0.50 13.99
C PHE A 35 -0.85 1.89 14.59
N ARG A 36 -1.74 2.05 15.59
CA ARG A 36 -1.90 3.34 16.28
C ARG A 36 -0.63 3.77 17.02
N LYS A 37 0.08 2.83 17.63
CA LYS A 37 1.35 3.12 18.32
C LYS A 37 2.41 3.60 17.34
N ASP A 38 2.52 2.95 16.19
CA ASP A 38 3.59 3.19 15.22
C ASP A 38 3.27 4.37 14.29
N HIS A 39 1.99 4.57 13.94
CA HIS A 39 1.55 5.49 12.88
C HIS A 39 0.50 6.52 13.34
N GLY A 40 0.11 6.52 14.62
CA GLY A 40 -0.83 7.47 15.20
C GLY A 40 -2.21 7.44 14.54
N ASN A 41 -2.66 8.60 14.05
CA ASN A 41 -3.97 8.78 13.42
C ASN A 41 -3.94 8.64 11.88
N SER A 42 -2.87 8.05 11.34
CA SER A 42 -2.74 7.80 9.90
C SER A 42 -3.81 6.81 9.42
N CYS A 43 -4.08 6.80 8.12
CA CYS A 43 -4.99 5.81 7.53
C CYS A 43 -4.20 4.52 7.22
N PRO A 44 -4.61 3.35 7.71
CA PRO A 44 -3.90 2.10 7.44
C PRO A 44 -4.00 1.66 5.98
N GLY A 45 -5.07 2.03 5.28
CA GLY A 45 -5.24 1.69 3.86
C GLY A 45 -4.79 2.77 2.89
N LEU A 46 -4.18 3.88 3.33
CA LEU A 46 -3.88 5.01 2.44
C LEU A 46 -2.63 5.79 2.87
N VAL A 47 -1.71 5.97 1.92
CA VAL A 47 -0.54 6.82 2.11
C VAL A 47 -0.16 7.59 0.84
N ASN A 48 0.27 8.85 0.99
CA ASN A 48 0.89 9.63 -0.08
C ASN A 48 2.39 9.31 -0.16
N VAL A 49 2.89 9.01 -1.35
CA VAL A 49 4.26 8.57 -1.57
C VAL A 49 4.75 9.04 -2.94
N ASP A 50 5.91 9.71 -3.01
CA ASP A 50 6.55 10.05 -4.29
C ASP A 50 7.27 8.81 -4.88
N PHE A 51 6.49 7.77 -5.15
CA PHE A 51 6.98 6.45 -5.52
C PHE A 51 7.78 6.48 -6.83
N TYR A 52 7.31 7.30 -7.79
CA TYR A 52 7.95 7.45 -9.10
C TYR A 52 9.03 8.53 -9.12
N GLY A 53 9.15 9.37 -8.08
CA GLY A 53 10.18 10.40 -7.95
C GLY A 53 10.04 11.56 -8.93
N ASP A 54 8.83 11.81 -9.41
CA ASP A 54 8.49 12.87 -10.36
C ASP A 54 7.55 13.91 -9.76
N GLN A 55 7.35 13.84 -8.44
CA GLN A 55 6.57 14.78 -7.66
C GLN A 55 5.09 14.87 -8.09
N LYS A 56 4.62 13.94 -8.94
CA LYS A 56 3.20 13.81 -9.24
C LYS A 56 2.48 13.22 -8.05
N GLU A 57 1.26 13.69 -7.82
CA GLU A 57 0.42 13.18 -6.76
C GLU A 57 0.26 11.67 -6.92
N THR A 58 0.78 10.93 -5.94
CA THR A 58 0.84 9.49 -5.97
C THR A 58 0.43 8.95 -4.60
N LEU A 59 -0.52 8.03 -4.61
CA LEU A 59 -1.12 7.41 -3.43
C LEU A 59 -0.97 5.89 -3.56
N ALA A 60 -0.62 5.24 -2.45
CA ALA A 60 -0.76 3.80 -2.31
C ALA A 60 -2.02 3.51 -1.48
N LEU A 61 -2.85 2.61 -1.98
CA LEU A 61 -4.13 2.23 -1.39
C LEU A 61 -4.14 0.74 -1.10
N VAL A 62 -4.72 0.35 0.03
CA VAL A 62 -5.12 -1.03 0.29
C VAL A 62 -6.64 -1.09 0.24
N LEU A 63 -7.15 -1.86 -0.71
CA LEU A 63 -8.57 -2.10 -0.87
C LEU A 63 -8.91 -3.53 -0.48
N THR A 64 -9.96 -3.73 0.29
CA THR A 64 -10.57 -5.05 0.44
C THR A 64 -11.60 -5.27 -0.66
N THR A 65 -11.54 -6.42 -1.31
CA THR A 65 -12.46 -6.85 -2.37
C THR A 65 -12.98 -8.24 -2.07
N GLY A 66 -14.15 -8.58 -2.64
CA GLY A 66 -14.83 -9.83 -2.35
C GLY A 66 -15.52 -9.84 -0.97
N GLU A 67 -16.13 -10.98 -0.62
CA GLU A 67 -16.87 -11.16 0.63
C GLU A 67 -16.63 -12.56 1.21
N GLY A 68 -16.72 -12.67 2.54
CA GLY A 68 -16.57 -13.94 3.27
C GLY A 68 -15.22 -14.60 3.01
N ALA A 69 -15.24 -15.89 2.68
CA ALA A 69 -14.03 -16.68 2.41
C ALA A 69 -13.25 -16.24 1.16
N ASN A 70 -13.86 -15.43 0.27
CA ASN A 70 -13.22 -14.92 -0.93
C ASN A 70 -12.67 -13.49 -0.75
N GLN A 71 -12.76 -12.94 0.46
CA GLN A 71 -12.25 -11.61 0.74
C GLN A 71 -10.71 -11.61 0.58
N LYS A 72 -10.22 -10.63 -0.17
CA LYS A 72 -8.79 -10.38 -0.37
C LYS A 72 -8.48 -8.89 -0.24
N ALA A 73 -7.24 -8.58 0.04
CA ALA A 73 -6.71 -7.22 0.00
C ALA A 73 -5.89 -7.01 -1.28
N GLU A 74 -6.02 -5.83 -1.88
CA GLU A 74 -5.31 -5.43 -3.09
C GLU A 74 -4.51 -4.16 -2.80
N LEU A 75 -3.19 -4.22 -3.02
CA LEU A 75 -2.30 -3.07 -2.96
C LEU A 75 -2.27 -2.39 -4.31
N ILE A 76 -2.77 -1.15 -4.38
CA ILE A 76 -2.85 -0.37 -5.61
C ILE A 76 -2.02 0.89 -5.46
N VAL A 77 -1.28 1.24 -6.51
CA VAL A 77 -0.68 2.58 -6.65
C VAL A 77 -1.52 3.39 -7.62
N ALA A 78 -1.94 4.58 -7.20
CA ALA A 78 -2.66 5.54 -8.01
C ALA A 78 -1.78 6.78 -8.21
N ARG A 79 -1.57 7.20 -9.46
CA ARG A 79 -0.74 8.34 -9.84
C ARG A 79 -1.53 9.29 -10.72
N LYS A 80 -1.52 10.58 -10.38
CA LYS A 80 -2.21 11.62 -11.15
C LYS A 80 -1.34 12.12 -12.31
N LEU A 81 -1.80 11.92 -13.54
CA LEU A 81 -1.16 12.39 -14.77
C LEU A 81 -2.07 13.39 -15.48
N GLY A 82 -1.78 14.68 -15.32
CA GLY A 82 -2.66 15.73 -15.82
C GLY A 82 -3.98 15.72 -15.06
N GLN A 83 -5.07 15.44 -15.77
CA GLN A 83 -6.43 15.40 -15.21
C GLN A 83 -6.94 13.97 -14.92
N SER A 84 -6.13 12.94 -15.19
CA SER A 84 -6.54 11.54 -14.99
C SER A 84 -5.70 10.83 -13.94
N TRP A 85 -6.31 9.84 -13.30
CA TRP A 85 -5.62 8.91 -12.42
C TRP A 85 -5.24 7.66 -13.20
N GLN A 86 -3.96 7.28 -13.13
CA GLN A 86 -3.50 5.97 -13.55
C GLN A 86 -3.36 5.08 -12.32
N THR A 87 -3.91 3.88 -12.39
CA THR A 87 -3.85 2.91 -11.30
C THR A 87 -3.11 1.65 -11.75
N ALA A 88 -2.35 1.05 -10.86
CA ALA A 88 -1.72 -0.24 -11.07
C ALA A 88 -1.85 -1.10 -9.81
N LEU A 89 -2.23 -2.37 -9.99
CA LEU A 89 -2.20 -3.38 -8.94
C LEU A 89 -0.74 -3.80 -8.73
N LEU A 90 -0.24 -3.68 -7.50
CA LEU A 90 1.12 -4.09 -7.13
C LEU A 90 1.15 -5.49 -6.53
N ASP A 91 0.18 -5.81 -5.67
CA ASP A 91 0.09 -7.13 -5.06
C ASP A 91 -1.30 -7.41 -4.48
N THR A 92 -1.53 -8.67 -4.09
CA THR A 92 -2.73 -9.14 -3.41
C THR A 92 -2.35 -9.94 -2.17
N ALA A 93 -3.10 -9.78 -1.08
CA ALA A 93 -2.94 -10.57 0.14
C ALA A 93 -4.27 -11.18 0.57
N GLY A 94 -4.24 -12.37 1.17
CA GLY A 94 -5.40 -13.04 1.74
C GLY A 94 -5.41 -12.99 3.28
N LEU A 95 -6.42 -13.64 3.87
CA LEU A 95 -6.63 -13.99 5.29
C LEU A 95 -6.55 -12.88 6.36
N SER A 96 -5.54 -12.02 6.38
CA SER A 96 -5.45 -10.86 7.28
C SER A 96 -5.67 -9.55 6.53
N VAL A 97 -6.05 -8.48 7.24
CA VAL A 97 -6.23 -7.14 6.66
C VAL A 97 -4.89 -6.40 6.74
N PRO A 98 -4.14 -6.28 5.65
CA PRO A 98 -2.85 -5.61 5.67
C PRO A 98 -2.99 -4.09 5.69
N VAL A 99 -1.91 -3.43 6.08
CA VAL A 99 -1.77 -1.99 6.11
C VAL A 99 -0.70 -1.53 5.13
N VAL A 100 -0.70 -0.24 4.81
CA VAL A 100 0.28 0.40 3.95
C VAL A 100 0.85 1.66 4.59
N TRP A 101 2.16 1.86 4.43
CA TRP A 101 2.80 3.13 4.74
C TRP A 101 3.97 3.40 3.78
N ARG A 102 4.53 4.60 3.88
CA ARG A 102 5.70 5.02 3.11
C ARG A 102 6.96 4.89 3.97
N GLN A 103 8.04 4.43 3.37
CA GLN A 103 9.37 4.45 3.98
C GLN A 103 10.32 5.31 3.13
N LYS A 104 11.34 5.90 3.76
CA LYS A 104 12.33 6.75 3.10
C LYS A 104 13.14 5.98 2.04
N PRO A 105 13.81 6.66 1.09
CA PRO A 105 14.88 6.05 0.30
C PRO A 105 15.88 5.32 1.21
N GLY A 106 16.45 4.21 0.73
CA GLY A 106 17.32 3.39 1.55
C GLY A 106 17.70 2.07 0.91
N THR A 107 18.46 1.28 1.66
CA THR A 107 18.82 -0.09 1.29
C THR A 107 17.92 -1.06 2.04
N TYR A 108 17.25 -1.94 1.29
CA TYR A 108 16.33 -2.94 1.80
C TYR A 108 16.84 -4.32 1.41
N LYS A 109 17.10 -5.17 2.41
CA LYS A 109 17.63 -6.51 2.19
C LYS A 109 16.51 -7.52 2.44
N ASP A 110 16.34 -8.41 1.49
CA ASP A 110 15.43 -9.54 1.56
C ASP A 110 15.88 -10.52 2.64
N ILE A 111 14.93 -11.05 3.40
CA ILE A 111 15.19 -11.98 4.51
C ILE A 111 15.65 -13.37 4.05
N GLU A 112 15.25 -13.83 2.86
CA GLU A 112 15.50 -15.21 2.41
C GLU A 112 16.59 -15.28 1.34
N ASN A 113 16.49 -14.45 0.30
CA ASN A 113 17.22 -14.68 -0.95
C ASN A 113 18.48 -13.81 -1.09
N GLY A 114 18.83 -13.03 -0.06
CA GLY A 114 19.95 -12.08 -0.07
C GLY A 114 19.81 -10.93 -1.08
N LYS A 115 18.69 -10.88 -1.81
CA LYS A 115 18.33 -9.80 -2.74
C LYS A 115 18.33 -8.47 -2.00
N THR A 116 18.88 -7.44 -2.62
CA THR A 116 18.97 -6.11 -2.01
C THR A 116 18.46 -5.07 -2.99
N ILE A 117 17.48 -4.28 -2.55
CA ILE A 117 17.00 -3.10 -3.27
C ILE A 117 17.69 -1.87 -2.70
N ARG A 118 18.30 -1.05 -3.58
CA ARG A 118 18.81 0.28 -3.25
C ARG A 118 17.86 1.33 -3.82
N ALA A 119 16.87 1.72 -3.03
CA ALA A 119 15.86 2.67 -3.45
C ALA A 119 16.39 4.11 -3.29
N THR A 120 16.44 4.86 -4.39
CA THR A 120 16.74 6.30 -4.39
C THR A 120 15.50 7.16 -4.15
N LYS A 121 14.31 6.55 -4.18
CA LYS A 121 13.00 7.17 -4.01
C LYS A 121 12.30 6.56 -2.79
N PRO A 122 11.30 7.26 -2.19
CA PRO A 122 10.45 6.67 -1.17
C PRO A 122 9.82 5.36 -1.66
N VAL A 123 9.70 4.39 -0.75
CA VAL A 123 9.15 3.06 -1.04
C VAL A 123 7.81 2.87 -0.35
N ILE A 124 7.04 1.91 -0.85
CA ILE A 124 5.77 1.48 -0.26
C ILE A 124 6.06 0.24 0.59
N VAL A 125 5.62 0.26 1.84
CA VAL A 125 5.62 -0.94 2.69
C VAL A 125 4.20 -1.44 2.79
N PHE A 126 4.00 -2.71 2.47
CA PHE A 126 2.77 -3.45 2.63
C PHE A 126 2.99 -4.49 3.72
N CYS A 127 2.12 -4.55 4.72
CA CYS A 127 2.38 -5.35 5.91
C CYS A 127 1.11 -6.00 6.43
N GLY A 128 1.15 -7.31 6.62
CA GLY A 128 0.22 -8.02 7.49
C GLY A 128 0.84 -8.12 8.88
N TYR A 129 0.37 -7.31 9.83
CA TYR A 129 0.89 -7.36 11.20
C TYR A 129 0.85 -8.80 11.74
N GLY A 130 1.94 -9.19 12.41
CA GLY A 130 2.08 -10.54 12.97
C GLY A 130 2.48 -11.64 11.99
N GLY A 131 2.68 -11.33 10.70
CA GLY A 131 3.23 -12.26 9.71
C GLY A 131 4.35 -11.62 8.90
N TRP A 132 3.98 -10.86 7.87
CA TRP A 132 4.90 -10.45 6.83
C TRP A 132 4.95 -8.94 6.61
N ALA A 133 6.06 -8.47 6.05
CA ALA A 133 6.22 -7.10 5.57
C ALA A 133 7.00 -7.10 4.25
N ILE A 134 6.46 -6.44 3.23
CA ILE A 134 7.06 -6.38 1.88
C ILE A 134 7.30 -4.93 1.51
N VAL A 135 8.50 -4.64 1.01
CA VAL A 135 8.85 -3.36 0.40
C VAL A 135 8.70 -3.44 -1.11
N TYR A 136 8.01 -2.44 -1.68
CA TYR A 136 7.94 -2.21 -3.12
C TYR A 136 8.68 -0.92 -3.45
N ALA A 137 9.55 -0.98 -4.46
CA ALA A 137 10.35 0.16 -4.91
C ALA A 137 10.26 0.33 -6.43
N TRP A 138 10.20 1.57 -6.89
CA TRP A 138 10.31 1.90 -8.31
C TRP A 138 11.78 1.94 -8.74
N THR A 139 12.14 1.14 -9.74
CA THR A 139 13.51 1.05 -10.27
C THR A 139 13.80 2.01 -11.42
N GLY A 140 12.82 2.80 -11.84
CA GLY A 140 12.88 3.58 -13.08
C GLY A 140 12.31 2.86 -14.30
N LYS A 141 12.26 1.53 -14.29
CA LYS A 141 11.71 0.70 -15.38
C LYS A 141 10.50 -0.12 -14.96
N GLY A 142 10.43 -0.50 -13.69
CA GLY A 142 9.38 -1.34 -13.13
C GLY A 142 9.37 -1.29 -11.61
N VAL A 143 8.41 -1.97 -11.02
CA VAL A 143 8.36 -2.19 -9.57
C VAL A 143 9.20 -3.42 -9.24
N ASP A 144 10.04 -3.29 -8.23
CA ASP A 144 10.75 -4.41 -7.63
C ASP A 144 10.35 -4.55 -6.15
N LYS A 145 10.44 -5.77 -5.60
CA LYS A 145 10.07 -6.04 -4.20
C LYS A 145 11.03 -6.96 -3.44
N VAL A 146 11.04 -6.80 -2.12
CA VAL A 146 11.75 -7.66 -1.14
C VAL A 146 10.92 -7.86 0.12
N TRP A 147 11.07 -9.01 0.77
CA TRP A 147 10.46 -9.32 2.05
C TRP A 147 11.36 -8.85 3.20
N LEU A 148 10.80 -8.08 4.12
CA LEU A 148 11.45 -7.63 5.36
C LEU A 148 11.14 -8.54 6.56
N ALA A 149 10.03 -9.26 6.49
CA ALA A 149 9.57 -10.23 7.49
C ALA A 149 8.62 -11.22 6.80
N ASP A 150 8.56 -12.45 7.31
CA ASP A 150 7.63 -13.54 6.96
C ASP A 150 7.27 -14.34 8.22
#